data_AF-A0A926UY59-F1
#
_entry.id   AF-A0A926UY59-F1
#
_cell.length_a   1.000
_cell.length_b   1.000
_cell.length_c   1.000
_cell.angle_alpha   90.00
_cell.angle_beta   90.00
_cell.angle_gamma   90.00
#
_symmetry.space_group_name_H-M   'P 1'
#
loop_
_entity.id
_entity.type
_entity.pdbx_description
1 polymer ?
#
loop_
_entity_poly.entity_id
_entity_poly.type
_entity_poly.pdbx_seq_one_letter_code
_entity_poly.pdbx_strand_id
1 'polypeptide(L)'
;MSFEYFDASGTAVADGVFIPLTGVSGLLAAELASGQAADLKLSKCVYALLEKAYEIMSPTAFRKLGFTTAKASPAGAGTNLINQNFSFTAQKVAKYDTDTITMIPLPTSGANNGLGKFSISDLFAGATKIAAGGAVAAAGFLIPTALLTNYSSLTHAGITISGTSDNRDWFAALLDWLGNAVALRSATVPSAITARSASAPSATNPSGDLIAATNPTSAIPSDQVDRHAILSKSYSITVQLTLNPSTQTFDVNSVIS
;
A
#
# COMPACT_ATOMS: atom_id res chain seq x y z
N MET A 1 14.53 2.73 -9.10
CA MET A 1 14.67 1.42 -8.40
C MET A 1 13.34 0.69 -8.49
N SER A 2 13.36 -0.62 -8.71
CA SER A 2 12.18 -1.50 -8.75
C SER A 2 12.11 -2.35 -7.48
N PHE A 3 11.10 -3.21 -7.38
CA PHE A 3 11.14 -4.32 -6.42
C PHE A 3 12.24 -5.32 -6.80
N GLU A 4 12.63 -6.15 -5.83
CA GLU A 4 13.39 -7.37 -6.07
C GLU A 4 12.43 -8.55 -6.20
N TYR A 5 12.69 -9.47 -7.11
CA TYR A 5 11.79 -10.56 -7.45
C TYR A 5 12.48 -11.90 -7.22
N PHE A 6 11.74 -12.83 -6.62
CA PHE A 6 12.21 -14.16 -6.29
C PHE A 6 11.19 -15.16 -6.83
N ASP A 7 11.57 -15.97 -7.82
CA ASP A 7 10.77 -17.10 -8.32
C ASP A 7 10.99 -18.38 -7.49
N ALA A 8 12.02 -18.39 -6.65
CA ALA A 8 12.34 -19.42 -5.67
C ALA A 8 13.06 -18.79 -4.45
N SER A 9 13.88 -19.55 -3.73
CA SER A 9 14.76 -19.00 -2.69
C SER A 9 15.89 -18.15 -3.27
N GLY A 10 16.43 -17.23 -2.47
CA GLY A 10 17.47 -16.31 -2.94
C GLY A 10 18.11 -15.49 -1.82
N THR A 11 18.79 -14.41 -2.20
CA THR A 11 19.44 -13.47 -1.29
C THR A 11 19.04 -12.05 -1.67
N ALA A 12 18.52 -11.30 -0.70
CA ALA A 12 18.13 -9.91 -0.92
C ALA A 12 19.36 -9.03 -1.15
N VAL A 13 19.27 -8.10 -2.10
CA VAL A 13 20.34 -7.13 -2.38
C VAL A 13 20.15 -5.86 -1.53
N ALA A 14 18.92 -5.52 -1.18
CA ALA A 14 18.57 -4.36 -0.37
C ALA A 14 17.77 -4.73 0.89
N ASP A 15 17.84 -3.83 1.86
CA ASP A 15 16.94 -3.80 3.01
C ASP A 15 15.49 -3.59 2.56
N GLY A 16 14.56 -4.42 3.02
CA GLY A 16 13.17 -4.28 2.64
C GLY A 16 12.18 -5.17 3.37
N VAL A 17 10.94 -5.08 2.89
CA VAL A 17 9.84 -5.94 3.31
C VAL A 17 9.58 -6.95 2.20
N PHE A 18 9.82 -8.21 2.49
CA PHE A 18 9.50 -9.32 1.60
C PHE A 18 8.06 -9.75 1.79
N ILE A 19 7.36 -9.93 0.68
CA ILE A 19 5.98 -10.41 0.61
C ILE A 19 6.00 -11.72 -0.18
N PRO A 20 5.74 -12.87 0.49
CA PRO A 20 5.68 -14.15 -0.20
C PRO A 20 4.45 -14.19 -1.11
N LEU A 21 4.48 -15.05 -2.14
CA LEU A 21 3.32 -15.25 -3.01
C LEU A 21 2.08 -15.73 -2.27
N THR A 22 2.25 -16.45 -1.15
CA THR A 22 1.14 -16.86 -0.27
C THR A 22 0.47 -15.68 0.45
N GLY A 23 1.13 -14.53 0.52
CA GLY A 23 0.65 -13.30 1.12
C GLY A 23 -0.17 -12.42 0.17
N VAL A 24 -0.27 -12.78 -1.11
CA VAL A 24 -1.02 -12.06 -2.15
C VAL A 24 -1.85 -13.02 -3.00
N SER A 25 -2.70 -12.47 -3.86
CA SER A 25 -3.59 -13.24 -4.74
C SER A 25 -3.24 -12.96 -6.21
N GLY A 26 -3.36 -13.97 -7.07
CA GLY A 26 -3.26 -13.79 -8.53
C GLY A 26 -1.84 -13.58 -9.08
N LEU A 27 -0.81 -14.05 -8.39
CA LEU A 27 0.59 -14.00 -8.82
C LEU A 27 1.26 -15.37 -8.68
N LEU A 28 1.87 -15.87 -9.75
CA LEU A 28 2.54 -17.17 -9.85
C LEU A 28 4.07 -16.98 -9.87
N ALA A 29 4.81 -17.95 -9.34
CA ALA A 29 6.28 -17.89 -9.29
C ALA A 29 6.93 -17.73 -10.68
N ALA A 30 6.38 -18.41 -11.70
CA ALA A 30 6.87 -18.30 -13.08
C ALA A 30 6.77 -16.87 -13.65
N GLU A 31 5.89 -16.03 -13.10
CA GLU A 31 5.72 -14.64 -13.51
C GLU A 31 6.82 -13.73 -12.92
N LEU A 32 7.58 -14.22 -11.93
CA LEU A 32 8.70 -13.52 -11.31
C LEU A 32 10.06 -13.95 -11.87
N ALA A 33 10.09 -14.95 -12.75
CA ALA A 33 11.30 -15.50 -13.32
C ALA A 33 12.15 -14.46 -14.09
N SER A 34 13.46 -14.71 -14.21
CA SER A 34 14.41 -13.79 -14.84
C SER A 34 14.08 -13.46 -16.31
N GLY A 35 13.44 -14.38 -17.04
CA GLY A 35 13.02 -14.19 -18.42
C GLY A 35 11.84 -13.21 -18.62
N GLN A 36 11.18 -12.77 -17.55
CA GLN A 36 10.11 -11.77 -17.61
C GLN A 36 10.67 -10.35 -17.57
N ALA A 37 10.07 -9.44 -18.33
CA ALA A 37 10.44 -8.02 -18.30
C ALA A 37 10.22 -7.42 -16.89
N ALA A 38 11.16 -6.58 -16.44
CA ALA A 38 11.14 -6.03 -15.09
C ALA A 38 9.89 -5.18 -14.81
N ASP A 39 9.42 -4.41 -15.79
CA ASP A 39 8.23 -3.57 -15.64
C ASP A 39 6.92 -4.38 -15.65
N LEU A 40 6.91 -5.52 -16.34
CA LEU A 40 5.79 -6.47 -16.27
C LEU A 40 5.70 -7.10 -14.88
N LYS A 41 6.85 -7.54 -14.33
CA LYS A 41 6.94 -8.03 -12.94
C LYS A 41 6.43 -7.00 -11.95
N LEU A 42 6.88 -5.75 -12.10
CA LEU A 42 6.43 -4.65 -11.24
C LEU A 42 4.91 -4.48 -11.32
N SER A 43 4.35 -4.43 -12.53
CA SER A 43 2.91 -4.24 -12.73
C SER A 43 2.08 -5.37 -12.10
N LYS A 44 2.53 -6.62 -12.24
CA LYS A 44 1.89 -7.79 -11.62
C LYS A 44 1.95 -7.76 -10.09
N CYS A 45 3.12 -7.44 -9.53
CA CYS A 45 3.28 -7.26 -8.08
C CYS A 45 2.40 -6.13 -7.54
N VAL A 46 2.34 -4.98 -8.22
CA VAL A 46 1.50 -3.84 -7.81
C VAL A 46 0.03 -4.20 -7.85
N TYR A 47 -0.44 -4.88 -8.90
CA TYR A 47 -1.83 -5.35 -8.95
C TYR A 47 -2.15 -6.31 -7.79
N ALA A 48 -1.30 -7.32 -7.56
CA ALA A 48 -1.48 -8.30 -6.48
C ALA A 48 -1.48 -7.65 -5.08
N LEU A 49 -0.60 -6.65 -4.87
CA LEU A 49 -0.56 -5.84 -3.65
C LEU A 49 -1.85 -5.05 -3.42
N LEU A 50 -2.30 -4.31 -4.43
CA LEU A 50 -3.48 -3.44 -4.32
C LEU A 50 -4.76 -4.25 -4.16
N GLU A 51 -4.89 -5.35 -4.90
CA GLU A 51 -6.03 -6.26 -4.78
C GLU A 51 -6.07 -6.88 -3.39
N LYS A 52 -4.94 -7.37 -2.86
CA LYS A 52 -4.91 -7.97 -1.52
C LYS A 52 -5.17 -6.93 -0.42
N ALA A 53 -4.56 -5.76 -0.52
CA ALA A 53 -4.81 -4.68 0.44
C ALA A 53 -6.28 -4.27 0.43
N TYR A 54 -6.92 -4.16 -0.74
CA TYR A 54 -8.35 -3.89 -0.84
C TYR A 54 -9.21 -5.04 -0.25
N GLU A 55 -8.89 -6.29 -0.55
CA GLU A 55 -9.58 -7.47 -0.02
C GLU A 55 -9.61 -7.46 1.52
N ILE A 56 -8.47 -7.17 2.15
CA ILE A 56 -8.34 -7.14 3.62
C ILE A 56 -8.94 -5.86 4.22
N MET A 57 -8.75 -4.71 3.58
CA MET A 57 -9.15 -3.43 4.14
C MET A 57 -10.59 -3.05 3.81
N SER A 58 -11.23 -3.58 2.78
CA SER A 58 -12.60 -3.20 2.41
C SER A 58 -13.68 -3.65 3.40
N PRO A 59 -13.58 -4.80 4.10
CA PRO A 59 -14.56 -5.18 5.12
C PRO A 59 -14.66 -4.15 6.23
N THR A 60 -15.89 -3.89 6.69
CA THR A 60 -16.17 -2.95 7.79
C THR A 60 -15.58 -3.40 9.12
N ALA A 61 -15.40 -4.72 9.31
CA ALA A 61 -14.79 -5.30 10.51
C ALA A 61 -13.29 -4.99 10.62
N PHE A 62 -12.59 -4.76 9.51
CA PHE A 62 -11.17 -4.44 9.53
C PHE A 62 -10.98 -3.00 10.05
N ARG A 63 -10.31 -2.87 11.20
CA ARG A 63 -10.06 -1.58 11.86
C ARG A 63 -8.85 -0.90 11.22
N LYS A 64 -9.07 0.22 10.54
CA LYS A 64 -8.06 0.93 9.72
C LYS A 64 -8.13 2.45 9.95
N LEU A 65 -7.76 2.91 11.14
CA LEU A 65 -7.85 4.32 11.50
C LEU A 65 -6.99 5.18 10.58
N GLY A 66 -7.62 6.17 9.97
CA GLY A 66 -7.00 7.09 9.01
C GLY A 66 -6.84 6.50 7.62
N PHE A 67 -7.51 5.39 7.28
CA PHE A 67 -7.52 4.86 5.92
C PHE A 67 -8.92 4.59 5.40
N THR A 68 -9.15 4.99 4.15
CA THR A 68 -10.26 4.51 3.35
C THR A 68 -9.72 3.87 2.08
N THR A 69 -10.46 2.90 1.56
CA THR A 69 -10.11 2.18 0.33
C THR A 69 -11.36 2.00 -0.51
N ALA A 70 -11.18 2.03 -1.82
CA ALA A 70 -12.22 1.80 -2.81
C ALA A 70 -11.63 1.09 -4.03
N LYS A 71 -12.42 0.23 -4.64
CA LYS A 71 -12.12 -0.39 -5.92
C LYS A 71 -13.27 -0.07 -6.87
N ALA A 72 -12.96 0.63 -7.96
CA ALA A 72 -13.99 1.00 -8.94
C ALA A 72 -14.46 -0.22 -9.72
N SER A 73 -15.68 -0.19 -10.25
CA SER A 73 -16.12 -1.18 -11.23
C SER A 73 -15.19 -1.14 -12.45
N PRO A 74 -14.79 -2.29 -13.02
CA PRO A 74 -13.95 -2.33 -14.20
C PRO A 74 -14.57 -1.55 -15.36
N ALA A 75 -13.76 -0.73 -16.03
CA ALA A 75 -14.18 0.01 -17.22
C ALA A 75 -13.58 -0.62 -18.48
N GLY A 76 -14.38 -0.76 -19.54
CA GLY A 76 -13.89 -1.26 -20.83
C GLY A 76 -12.82 -0.34 -21.42
N ALA A 77 -11.73 -0.93 -21.89
CA ALA A 77 -10.59 -0.21 -22.48
C ALA A 77 -10.27 -0.65 -23.92
N GLY A 78 -11.05 -1.58 -24.47
CA GLY A 78 -10.87 -2.16 -25.80
C GLY A 78 -11.34 -3.61 -25.86
N THR A 79 -11.12 -4.26 -27.00
CA THR A 79 -11.39 -5.70 -27.15
C THR A 79 -10.57 -6.49 -26.15
N ASN A 80 -11.23 -7.25 -25.27
CA ASN A 80 -10.60 -8.04 -24.22
C ASN A 80 -9.77 -7.21 -23.21
N LEU A 81 -9.95 -5.89 -23.12
CA LEU A 81 -9.21 -5.04 -22.20
C LEU A 81 -10.14 -4.34 -21.20
N ILE A 82 -9.77 -4.37 -19.92
CA ILE A 82 -10.44 -3.62 -18.85
C ILE A 82 -9.44 -2.81 -18.05
N ASN A 83 -9.88 -1.66 -17.53
CA ASN A 83 -9.14 -0.87 -16.55
C ASN A 83 -9.73 -1.10 -15.17
N GLN A 84 -8.89 -1.57 -14.24
CA GLN A 84 -9.22 -1.67 -12.83
C GLN A 84 -8.56 -0.52 -12.07
N ASN A 85 -9.37 0.33 -11.44
CA ASN A 85 -8.87 1.41 -10.58
C ASN A 85 -8.98 1.03 -9.11
N PHE A 86 -7.91 1.27 -8.37
CA PHE A 86 -7.85 1.22 -6.92
C PHE A 86 -7.61 2.62 -6.39
N SER A 87 -8.34 2.99 -5.33
CA SER A 87 -8.19 4.27 -4.66
C SER A 87 -8.04 4.07 -3.16
N PHE A 88 -7.09 4.79 -2.56
CA PHE A 88 -6.84 4.79 -1.13
C PHE A 88 -6.73 6.22 -0.64
N THR A 89 -7.27 6.53 0.52
CA THR A 89 -6.98 7.79 1.22
C THR A 89 -6.28 7.47 2.52
N ALA A 90 -5.12 8.09 2.74
CA ALA A 90 -4.42 8.03 4.00
C ALA A 90 -4.56 9.38 4.71
N GLN A 91 -4.81 9.32 6.02
CA GLN A 91 -4.92 10.47 6.89
C GLN A 91 -3.80 10.45 7.93
N LYS A 92 -3.16 11.59 8.10
CA LYS A 92 -2.14 11.86 9.12
C LYS A 92 -2.60 13.02 10.00
N VAL A 93 -1.96 13.19 11.13
CA VAL A 93 -2.13 14.38 11.97
C VAL A 93 -0.87 15.23 11.89
N ALA A 94 -1.04 16.50 11.58
CA ALA A 94 -0.03 17.52 11.82
C ALA A 94 -0.21 18.05 13.25
N LYS A 95 0.88 18.11 14.00
CA LYS A 95 0.93 18.62 15.37
C LYS A 95 1.75 19.91 15.37
N TYR A 96 1.09 21.03 15.58
CA TYR A 96 1.71 22.36 15.49
C TYR A 96 2.61 22.69 16.68
N ASP A 97 2.45 22.00 17.79
CA ASP A 97 3.26 22.16 18.99
C ASP A 97 4.64 21.48 18.91
N THR A 98 4.74 20.45 18.07
CA THR A 98 5.95 19.63 17.90
C THR A 98 6.52 19.67 16.48
N ASP A 99 5.87 20.41 15.57
CA ASP A 99 6.19 20.46 14.13
C ASP A 99 6.35 19.06 13.50
N THR A 100 5.50 18.12 13.93
CA THR A 100 5.53 16.74 13.43
C THR A 100 4.29 16.39 12.63
N ILE A 101 4.47 15.49 11.67
CA ILE A 101 3.37 14.81 10.98
C ILE A 101 3.49 13.32 11.30
N THR A 102 2.47 12.77 11.93
CA THR A 102 2.41 11.36 12.31
C THR A 102 1.11 10.72 11.83
N MET A 103 1.02 9.39 11.88
CA MET A 103 -0.29 8.75 11.77
C MET A 103 -1.25 9.26 12.85
N ILE A 104 -2.56 9.25 12.59
CA ILE A 104 -3.57 9.61 13.58
C ILE A 104 -3.36 8.71 14.83
N PRO A 105 -3.16 9.30 16.02
CA PRO A 105 -2.84 8.54 17.22
C PRO A 105 -4.02 7.66 17.60
N LEU A 106 -3.71 6.44 18.03
CA LEU A 106 -4.73 5.49 18.47
C LEU A 106 -5.44 6.03 19.71
N PRO A 107 -6.76 5.85 19.84
CA PRO A 107 -7.51 6.27 21.01
C PRO A 107 -7.01 5.55 22.27
N THR A 108 -7.07 6.23 23.40
CA THR A 108 -6.55 5.76 24.70
C THR A 108 -7.65 5.44 25.72
N SER A 109 -8.93 5.56 25.34
CA SER A 109 -10.08 5.40 26.23
C SER A 109 -11.30 4.85 25.49
N GLY A 110 -12.30 4.41 26.25
CA GLY A 110 -13.56 3.89 25.72
C GLY A 110 -13.45 2.51 25.07
N ALA A 111 -14.51 2.11 24.36
CA ALA A 111 -14.58 0.85 23.60
C ALA A 111 -13.61 0.83 22.41
N ASN A 112 -13.17 1.99 21.93
CA ASN A 112 -12.22 2.12 20.84
C ASN A 112 -10.75 2.01 21.26
N ASN A 113 -10.42 1.95 22.57
CA ASN A 113 -9.05 2.00 23.07
C ASN A 113 -8.09 1.05 22.32
N GLY A 114 -7.01 1.61 21.76
CA GLY A 114 -5.97 0.88 21.03
C GLY A 114 -6.37 0.33 19.65
N LEU A 115 -7.62 0.54 19.21
CA LEU A 115 -8.12 0.05 17.92
C LEU A 115 -7.70 0.95 16.76
N GLY A 116 -7.59 0.34 15.56
CA GLY A 116 -7.39 1.06 14.30
C GLY A 116 -5.97 1.03 13.75
N LYS A 117 -4.98 0.50 14.49
CA LYS A 117 -3.69 0.10 13.93
C LYS A 117 -3.83 -1.19 13.13
N PHE A 118 -2.91 -1.39 12.19
CA PHE A 118 -2.66 -2.67 11.54
C PHE A 118 -1.17 -2.84 11.29
N SER A 119 -0.73 -4.08 11.23
CA SER A 119 0.62 -4.45 10.82
C SER A 119 0.70 -4.74 9.32
N ILE A 120 1.93 -4.93 8.83
CA ILE A 120 2.16 -5.42 7.46
C ILE A 120 1.65 -6.86 7.32
N SER A 121 1.80 -7.70 8.34
CA SER A 121 1.34 -9.10 8.31
C SER A 121 -0.18 -9.23 8.28
N ASP A 122 -0.92 -8.22 8.78
CA ASP A 122 -2.38 -8.19 8.71
C ASP A 122 -2.86 -8.03 7.25
N LEU A 123 -2.11 -7.28 6.43
CA LEU A 123 -2.41 -7.08 5.01
C LEU A 123 -1.83 -8.20 4.14
N PHE A 124 -0.61 -8.64 4.45
CA PHE A 124 0.17 -9.56 3.64
C PHE A 124 0.68 -10.71 4.50
N ALA A 125 -0.06 -11.82 4.51
CA ALA A 125 0.27 -12.99 5.31
C ALA A 125 1.67 -13.51 4.99
N GLY A 126 2.46 -13.80 6.03
CA GLY A 126 3.82 -14.31 5.87
C GLY A 126 4.84 -13.27 5.41
N ALA A 127 4.50 -11.99 5.33
CA ALA A 127 5.48 -10.94 5.08
C ALA A 127 6.61 -10.98 6.14
N THR A 128 7.82 -10.66 5.71
CA THR A 128 9.00 -10.63 6.58
C THR A 128 9.84 -9.39 6.29
N LYS A 129 10.60 -8.96 7.30
CA LYS A 129 11.59 -7.89 7.14
C LYS A 129 12.93 -8.57 6.87
N ILE A 130 13.58 -8.17 5.78
CA ILE A 130 14.82 -8.77 5.31
C ILE A 130 15.87 -7.67 5.17
N ALA A 131 17.03 -7.88 5.80
CA ALA A 131 18.19 -7.02 5.62
C ALA A 131 18.93 -7.37 4.33
N ALA A 132 19.67 -6.42 3.76
CA ALA A 132 20.56 -6.68 2.64
C ALA A 132 21.52 -7.85 2.94
N GLY A 133 21.67 -8.77 1.99
CA GLY A 133 22.39 -10.04 2.16
C GLY A 133 21.62 -11.13 2.90
N GLY A 134 20.39 -10.85 3.35
CA GLY A 134 19.53 -11.82 4.04
C GLY A 134 18.92 -12.86 3.10
N ALA A 135 18.70 -14.06 3.62
CA ALA A 135 18.11 -15.16 2.87
C ALA A 135 16.59 -14.98 2.65
N VAL A 136 16.14 -15.29 1.44
CA VAL A 136 14.72 -15.39 1.06
C VAL A 136 14.40 -16.87 0.87
N ALA A 137 13.41 -17.38 1.58
CA ALA A 137 13.12 -18.82 1.63
C ALA A 137 12.10 -19.31 0.59
N ALA A 138 11.38 -18.40 -0.08
CA ALA A 138 10.28 -18.74 -0.97
C ALA A 138 10.11 -17.71 -2.08
N ALA A 139 9.31 -18.06 -3.08
CA ALA A 139 8.93 -17.13 -4.13
C ALA A 139 8.11 -15.96 -3.58
N GLY A 140 8.35 -14.77 -4.13
CA GLY A 140 7.72 -13.53 -3.73
C GLY A 140 8.51 -12.33 -4.23
N PHE A 141 8.23 -11.16 -3.65
CA PHE A 141 8.93 -9.94 -4.01
C PHE A 141 9.25 -9.12 -2.77
N LEU A 142 10.38 -8.44 -2.82
CA LEU A 142 10.83 -7.54 -1.76
C LEU A 142 10.62 -6.10 -2.22
N ILE A 143 9.99 -5.32 -1.36
CA ILE A 143 9.84 -3.87 -1.50
C ILE A 143 11.00 -3.22 -0.75
N PRO A 144 12.01 -2.66 -1.44
CA PRO A 144 13.14 -2.05 -0.78
C PRO A 144 12.70 -0.84 0.04
N THR A 145 13.16 -0.74 1.29
CA THR A 145 12.82 0.40 2.17
C THR A 145 13.31 1.73 1.58
N ALA A 146 14.41 1.70 0.81
CA ALA A 146 14.95 2.86 0.10
C ALA A 146 13.94 3.50 -0.88
N LEU A 147 12.99 2.72 -1.44
CA LEU A 147 11.92 3.27 -2.28
C LEU A 147 10.99 4.19 -1.51
N LEU A 148 10.80 3.91 -0.21
CA LEU A 148 9.78 4.56 0.61
C LEU A 148 10.35 5.69 1.47
N THR A 149 11.69 5.81 1.56
CA THR A 149 12.36 6.79 2.43
C THR A 149 11.96 8.24 2.12
N ASN A 150 11.75 8.57 0.84
CA ASN A 150 11.32 9.90 0.40
C ASN A 150 9.82 10.18 0.62
N TYR A 151 9.07 9.20 1.15
CA TYR A 151 7.62 9.24 1.30
C TYR A 151 7.20 9.11 2.77
N SER A 152 8.05 9.62 3.68
CA SER A 152 7.84 9.59 5.13
C SER A 152 7.69 8.18 5.73
N SER A 153 8.29 7.15 5.12
CA SER A 153 8.33 5.82 5.71
C SER A 153 9.23 5.75 6.93
N LEU A 154 8.97 4.76 7.79
CA LEU A 154 9.92 4.37 8.82
C LEU A 154 11.25 3.93 8.18
N THR A 155 12.36 4.21 8.86
CA THR A 155 13.64 3.60 8.48
C THR A 155 13.53 2.09 8.53
N HIS A 156 14.41 1.38 7.82
CA HIS A 156 14.37 -0.08 7.81
C HIS A 156 14.39 -0.63 9.23
N ALA A 157 15.25 -0.09 10.11
CA ALA A 157 15.32 -0.43 11.52
C ALA A 157 13.97 -0.27 12.27
N GLY A 158 13.19 0.77 11.96
CA GLY A 158 11.90 1.06 12.60
C GLY A 158 10.73 0.17 12.15
N ILE A 159 10.84 -0.53 11.02
CA ILE A 159 9.78 -1.45 10.54
C ILE A 159 9.70 -2.69 11.44
N THR A 160 8.49 -3.03 11.91
CA THR A 160 8.22 -4.24 12.70
C THR A 160 7.05 -5.02 12.10
N ILE A 161 7.25 -6.25 11.65
CA ILE A 161 6.23 -6.99 10.90
C ILE A 161 5.14 -7.63 11.79
N SER A 162 5.32 -7.68 13.11
CA SER A 162 4.38 -8.38 14.01
C SER A 162 2.96 -7.79 13.98
N GLY A 163 1.94 -8.64 14.12
CA GLY A 163 0.51 -8.25 14.19
C GLY A 163 0.14 -7.26 15.31
N THR A 164 1.05 -7.00 16.25
CA THR A 164 0.83 -6.01 17.32
C THR A 164 1.42 -4.63 17.01
N SER A 165 2.20 -4.51 15.95
CA SER A 165 2.93 -3.29 15.57
C SER A 165 2.11 -2.41 14.64
N ASP A 166 2.16 -1.09 14.84
CA ASP A 166 1.51 -0.13 13.96
C ASP A 166 2.42 0.19 12.76
N ASN A 167 2.05 -0.29 11.57
CA ASN A 167 2.80 -0.05 10.33
C ASN A 167 2.00 0.75 9.32
N ARG A 168 1.01 1.51 9.80
CA ARG A 168 0.21 2.41 8.97
C ARG A 168 1.09 3.38 8.16
N ASP A 169 2.18 3.87 8.76
CA ASP A 169 3.08 4.81 8.09
C ASP A 169 3.83 4.16 6.91
N TRP A 170 4.24 2.89 7.06
CA TRP A 170 4.86 2.13 5.98
C TRP A 170 3.89 1.98 4.79
N PHE A 171 2.64 1.63 5.06
CA PHE A 171 1.64 1.46 4.01
C PHE A 171 1.26 2.81 3.36
N ALA A 172 1.13 3.88 4.15
CA ALA A 172 0.95 5.23 3.61
C ALA A 172 2.09 5.64 2.68
N ALA A 173 3.34 5.37 3.07
CA ALA A 173 4.52 5.65 2.24
C ALA A 173 4.54 4.81 0.96
N LEU A 174 4.13 3.54 1.02
CA LEU A 174 3.97 2.68 -0.16
C LEU A 174 2.93 3.28 -1.14
N LEU A 175 1.77 3.70 -0.63
CA LEU A 175 0.73 4.33 -1.46
C LEU A 175 1.23 5.63 -2.09
N ASP A 176 2.00 6.43 -1.36
CA ASP A 176 2.56 7.69 -1.86
C ASP A 176 3.63 7.44 -2.94
N TRP A 177 4.48 6.43 -2.75
CA TRP A 177 5.42 5.98 -3.79
C TRP A 177 4.68 5.46 -5.03
N LEU A 178 3.61 4.68 -4.86
CA LEU A 178 2.80 4.21 -5.99
C LEU A 178 2.16 5.38 -6.75
N GLY A 179 1.58 6.34 -6.03
CA GLY A 179 0.95 7.52 -6.62
C GLY A 179 1.91 8.43 -7.38
N ASN A 180 3.20 8.48 -6.99
CA ASN A 180 4.17 9.45 -7.53
C ASN A 180 5.33 8.85 -8.35
N ALA A 181 5.83 7.65 -8.03
CA ALA A 181 7.06 7.09 -8.62
C ALA A 181 6.96 5.73 -9.36
N VAL A 182 5.96 4.88 -9.13
CA VAL A 182 5.80 3.62 -9.90
C VAL A 182 5.76 3.82 -11.43
N ALA A 183 6.36 2.91 -12.20
CA ALA A 183 6.45 3.05 -13.65
C ALA A 183 5.06 3.12 -14.33
N LEU A 184 4.79 4.25 -15.00
CA LEU A 184 3.60 4.46 -15.82
C LEU A 184 3.86 4.02 -17.26
N ARG A 185 2.85 3.44 -17.91
CA ARG A 185 2.93 3.11 -19.34
C ARG A 185 3.26 4.36 -20.15
N SER A 186 4.21 4.20 -21.07
CA SER A 186 4.54 5.22 -22.07
C SER A 186 5.01 4.53 -23.36
N ALA A 187 5.37 5.34 -24.37
CA ALA A 187 5.95 4.84 -25.62
C ALA A 187 7.26 4.06 -25.42
N THR A 188 7.96 4.26 -24.30
CA THR A 188 9.24 3.60 -24.00
C THR A 188 9.22 2.75 -22.73
N VAL A 189 8.12 2.74 -21.99
CA VAL A 189 7.98 2.01 -20.72
C VAL A 189 6.81 1.03 -20.85
N PRO A 190 7.08 -0.27 -21.03
CA PRO A 190 6.04 -1.28 -21.05
C PRO A 190 5.49 -1.47 -19.64
N SER A 191 4.26 -1.04 -19.37
CA SER A 191 3.65 -1.17 -18.03
C SER A 191 2.16 -1.45 -18.16
N ALA A 192 1.56 -2.12 -17.19
CA ALA A 192 0.11 -2.24 -17.11
C ALA A 192 -0.54 -1.09 -16.35
N ILE A 193 0.25 -0.27 -15.67
CA ILE A 193 -0.23 0.90 -14.97
C ILE A 193 -0.46 1.99 -16.01
N THR A 194 -1.71 2.32 -16.28
CA THR A 194 -2.12 3.29 -17.32
C THR A 194 -2.43 4.67 -16.76
N ALA A 195 -2.73 4.75 -15.47
CA ALA A 195 -2.86 6.00 -14.75
C ALA A 195 -2.46 5.83 -13.29
N ARG A 196 -1.97 6.91 -12.70
CA ARG A 196 -1.67 7.02 -11.28
C ARG A 196 -1.80 8.46 -10.84
N SER A 197 -2.16 8.67 -9.59
CA SER A 197 -2.18 10.00 -9.00
C SER A 197 -1.94 9.95 -7.49
N ALA A 198 -1.39 11.05 -6.99
CA ALA A 198 -1.41 11.41 -5.59
C ALA A 198 -1.97 12.83 -5.50
N SER A 199 -3.05 13.03 -4.74
CA SER A 199 -3.65 14.34 -4.57
C SER A 199 -2.71 15.27 -3.81
N ALA A 200 -2.93 16.58 -3.95
CA ALA A 200 -2.44 17.51 -2.94
C ALA A 200 -3.08 17.14 -1.58
N PRO A 201 -2.36 17.30 -0.46
CA PRO A 201 -2.95 17.11 0.85
C PRO A 201 -4.00 18.18 1.14
N SER A 202 -5.13 17.78 1.71
CA SER A 202 -6.10 18.70 2.31
C SER A 202 -5.98 18.66 3.83
N ALA A 203 -6.32 19.76 4.50
CA ALA A 203 -6.24 19.89 5.95
C ALA A 203 -7.59 20.28 6.54
N THR A 204 -7.99 19.62 7.63
CA THR A 204 -9.20 19.96 8.39
C THR A 204 -8.91 19.88 9.89
N ASN A 205 -9.57 20.69 10.70
CA ASN A 205 -9.47 20.55 12.15
C ASN A 205 -10.08 19.21 12.61
N PRO A 206 -9.53 18.56 13.66
CA PRO A 206 -10.17 17.40 14.27
C PRO A 206 -11.59 17.73 14.76
N SER A 207 -12.53 16.82 14.54
CA SER A 207 -13.94 17.03 14.92
C SER A 207 -14.68 15.72 15.14
N GLY A 208 -15.85 15.79 15.78
CA GLY A 208 -16.77 14.66 15.94
C GLY A 208 -16.14 13.50 16.71
N ASP A 209 -16.31 12.28 16.18
CA ASP A 209 -15.82 11.05 16.80
C ASP A 209 -14.31 11.01 17.01
N LEU A 210 -13.51 11.81 16.31
CA LEU A 210 -12.07 11.87 16.54
C LEU A 210 -11.73 12.35 17.96
N ILE A 211 -12.55 13.25 18.50
CA ILE A 211 -12.31 13.95 19.77
C ILE A 211 -13.46 13.75 20.77
N ALA A 212 -14.30 12.74 20.58
CA ALA A 212 -15.44 12.49 21.46
C ALA A 212 -14.99 12.21 22.91
N ALA A 213 -15.67 12.79 23.90
CA ALA A 213 -15.22 12.75 25.29
C ALA A 213 -15.20 11.34 25.91
N THR A 214 -16.10 10.44 25.51
CA THR A 214 -16.31 9.13 26.16
C THR A 214 -15.81 7.94 25.35
N ASN A 215 -15.78 8.04 24.02
CA ASN A 215 -15.34 6.96 23.14
C ASN A 215 -14.70 7.52 21.86
N PRO A 216 -13.58 8.25 21.97
CA PRO A 216 -12.95 8.85 20.81
C PRO A 216 -12.38 7.78 19.87
N THR A 217 -12.23 8.12 18.59
CA THR A 217 -11.58 7.28 17.57
C THR A 217 -10.10 7.64 17.39
N SER A 218 -9.62 8.69 18.08
CA SER A 218 -8.21 9.05 18.15
C SER A 218 -7.82 9.43 19.58
N ALA A 219 -6.53 9.58 19.88
CA ALA A 219 -6.07 10.17 21.14
C ALA A 219 -5.79 11.67 21.03
N ILE A 220 -6.45 12.38 20.11
CA ILE A 220 -6.40 13.84 20.04
C ILE A 220 -7.35 14.40 21.12
N PRO A 221 -6.86 15.19 22.09
CA PRO A 221 -7.73 15.80 23.09
C PRO A 221 -8.65 16.86 22.48
N SER A 222 -9.91 16.90 22.94
CA SER A 222 -10.92 17.84 22.42
C SER A 222 -10.63 19.31 22.76
N ASP A 223 -9.81 19.56 23.78
CA ASP A 223 -9.32 20.88 24.17
C ASP A 223 -8.04 21.29 23.40
N GLN A 224 -7.55 20.46 22.48
CA GLN A 224 -6.34 20.69 21.69
C GLN A 224 -6.59 20.71 20.19
N VAL A 225 -7.84 20.92 19.76
CA VAL A 225 -8.22 20.96 18.34
C VAL A 225 -7.38 21.97 17.56
N ASP A 226 -7.14 23.16 18.11
CA ASP A 226 -6.37 24.23 17.44
C ASP A 226 -4.87 23.95 17.33
N ARG A 227 -4.38 22.88 17.96
CA ARG A 227 -2.97 22.45 17.90
C ARG A 227 -2.74 21.34 16.86
N HIS A 228 -3.80 20.90 16.21
CA HIS A 228 -3.78 19.74 15.33
C HIS A 228 -4.52 20.02 14.02
N ALA A 229 -4.04 19.44 12.93
CA ALA A 229 -4.80 19.32 11.69
C ALA A 229 -4.76 17.89 11.17
N ILE A 230 -5.90 17.40 10.69
CA ILE A 230 -6.01 16.14 9.98
C ILE A 230 -5.65 16.41 8.52
N LEU A 231 -4.53 15.85 8.09
CA LEU A 231 -4.07 15.89 6.70
C LEU A 231 -4.60 14.67 5.97
N SER A 232 -5.35 14.86 4.88
CA SER A 232 -5.87 13.79 4.03
C SER A 232 -5.21 13.82 2.66
N LYS A 233 -4.73 12.67 2.18
CA LYS A 233 -4.15 12.54 0.84
C LYS A 233 -4.69 11.29 0.16
N SER A 234 -5.21 11.45 -1.05
CA SER A 234 -5.79 10.37 -1.83
C SER A 234 -4.83 9.92 -2.92
N TYR A 235 -4.79 8.62 -3.15
CA TYR A 235 -3.96 7.95 -4.14
C TYR A 235 -4.86 7.13 -5.03
N SER A 236 -4.60 7.13 -6.33
CA SER A 236 -5.27 6.23 -7.26
C SER A 236 -4.28 5.58 -8.21
N ILE A 237 -4.50 4.31 -8.50
CA ILE A 237 -3.70 3.53 -9.46
C ILE A 237 -4.68 2.78 -10.36
N THR A 238 -4.52 2.94 -11.67
CA THR A 238 -5.28 2.21 -12.67
C THR A 238 -4.36 1.19 -13.33
N VAL A 239 -4.73 -0.08 -13.24
CA VAL A 239 -4.07 -1.20 -13.89
C VAL A 239 -4.96 -1.71 -15.01
N GLN A 240 -4.40 -1.86 -16.21
CA GLN A 240 -5.10 -2.49 -17.32
C GLN A 240 -4.90 -3.99 -17.30
N LEU A 241 -5.99 -4.73 -17.45
CA LEU A 241 -6.02 -6.18 -17.50
C LEU A 241 -6.50 -6.63 -18.89
N THR A 242 -5.97 -7.76 -19.36
CA THR A 242 -6.37 -8.44 -20.58
C THR A 242 -7.12 -9.72 -20.24
N LEU A 243 -8.29 -9.89 -20.83
CA LEU A 243 -9.05 -11.14 -20.80
C LEU A 243 -8.42 -12.13 -21.79
N ASN A 244 -8.07 -13.31 -21.31
CA ASN A 244 -7.84 -14.46 -22.17
C ASN A 244 -9.21 -15.08 -22.50
N PRO A 245 -9.72 -14.98 -23.75
CA PRO A 245 -11.06 -15.48 -24.10
C PRO A 245 -11.16 -17.01 -24.06
N SER A 246 -10.04 -17.72 -24.17
CA SER A 246 -10.01 -19.18 -24.16
C SER A 246 -10.14 -19.75 -22.74
N THR A 247 -9.56 -19.07 -21.75
CA THR A 247 -9.61 -19.50 -20.34
C THR A 247 -10.61 -18.70 -19.51
N GLN A 248 -11.15 -17.61 -20.07
CA GLN A 248 -12.02 -16.65 -19.38
C GLN A 248 -11.38 -16.08 -18.10
N THR A 249 -10.06 -15.87 -18.13
CA THR A 249 -9.28 -15.32 -17.01
C THR A 249 -8.67 -13.98 -17.38
N PHE A 250 -8.61 -13.05 -16.43
CA PHE A 250 -7.89 -11.79 -16.59
C PHE A 250 -6.42 -11.95 -16.17
N ASP A 251 -5.51 -11.37 -16.95
CA ASP A 251 -4.09 -11.17 -16.61
C ASP A 251 -3.73 -9.68 -16.77
N VAL A 252 -2.63 -9.25 -16.16
CA VAL A 252 -2.11 -7.90 -16.22
C VAL A 252 -1.55 -7.58 -17.61
N ASN A 253 -2.08 -6.54 -18.26
CA ASN A 253 -1.69 -6.17 -19.61
C ASN A 253 -0.46 -5.27 -19.66
N SER A 254 0.73 -5.82 -19.92
CA SER A 254 1.94 -5.02 -20.12
C SER A 254 2.22 -4.81 -21.61
N VAL A 255 1.99 -3.60 -22.10
CA VAL A 255 2.36 -3.15 -23.45
C VAL A 255 2.88 -1.72 -23.41
N ILE A 256 3.55 -1.28 -24.47
CA ILE A 256 3.81 0.13 -24.74
C ILE A 256 2.55 0.79 -25.33
N SER A 257 2.33 2.07 -25.02
CA SER A 257 1.23 2.87 -25.57
C SER A 257 1.63 3.59 -26.85
#